data_AF-A0A9D7WAY4-F1
#
_entry.id   AF-A0A9D7WAY4-F1
#
_cell.length_a   1.000
_cell.length_b   1.000
_cell.length_c   1.000
_cell.angle_alpha   90.00
_cell.angle_beta   90.00
_cell.angle_gamma   90.00
#
_symmetry.space_group_name_H-M   'P 1'
#
loop_
_entity.id
_entity.type
_entity.pdbx_description
1 polymer ?
#
loop_
_entity_poly.entity_id
_entity_poly.type
_entity_poly.pdbx_seq_one_letter_code
_entity_poly.pdbx_strand_id
1 'polypeptide(L)' 'FVGAMEVDGFRSVEEFKTSMDIWINSFKNAERVDENKPVYVPGEIEFNTKETRLKTGIPLNDKVLEDLHKLGRKFAIKL' A
#
# COMPACT_ATOMS: atom_id res chain seq x y z
N PHE A 1 -3.29 -17.12 -12.23
CA PHE A 1 -4.77 -17.04 -12.27
C PHE A 1 -5.17 -15.68 -11.72
N VAL A 2 -6.17 -15.02 -12.33
CA VAL A 2 -6.69 -13.71 -11.88
C VAL A 2 -8.20 -13.84 -11.79
N GLY A 3 -8.79 -13.24 -10.75
CA GLY A 3 -10.23 -13.17 -10.55
C GLY A 3 -10.68 -11.72 -10.34
N ALA A 4 -11.87 -11.40 -10.84
CA ALA A 4 -12.55 -10.12 -10.61
C ALA A 4 -14.02 -10.43 -10.34
N MET A 5 -14.59 -9.79 -9.31
CA MET A 5 -16.00 -9.91 -8.95
C MET A 5 -16.63 -8.54 -8.97
N GLU A 6 -17.76 -8.41 -9.67
CA GLU A 6 -18.54 -7.18 -9.71
C GLU A 6 -19.38 -7.05 -8.45
N VAL A 7 -19.09 -6.05 -7.61
CA VAL A 7 -19.79 -5.84 -6.33
C VAL A 7 -21.28 -5.54 -6.55
N ASP A 8 -21.60 -4.71 -7.56
CA ASP A 8 -22.98 -4.28 -7.85
C ASP A 8 -23.90 -5.44 -8.28
N GLY A 9 -23.31 -6.52 -8.81
CA GLY A 9 -24.03 -7.77 -9.11
C GLY A 9 -24.51 -8.54 -7.88
N PHE A 10 -24.08 -8.16 -6.67
CA PHE A 10 -24.48 -8.81 -5.40
C PHE A 10 -25.21 -7.86 -4.45
N ARG A 11 -24.80 -6.58 -4.39
CA ARG A 11 -25.39 -5.55 -3.53
C ARG A 11 -24.95 -4.15 -4.00
N SER A 12 -25.63 -3.11 -3.54
CA SER A 12 -25.22 -1.75 -3.88
C SER A 12 -23.77 -1.45 -3.45
N VAL A 13 -23.02 -0.79 -4.34
CA VAL A 13 -21.61 -0.46 -4.11
C VAL A 13 -21.44 0.45 -2.88
N GLU A 14 -22.39 1.35 -2.65
CA GLU A 14 -22.39 2.25 -1.50
C GLU A 14 -22.49 1.47 -0.18
N GLU A 15 -23.50 0.60 -0.04
CA GLU A 15 -23.65 -0.18 1.18
C GLU A 15 -22.49 -1.15 1.40
N PHE A 16 -21.92 -1.72 0.33
CA PHE A 16 -20.72 -2.54 0.41
C PHE A 16 -19.56 -1.75 1.03
N LYS A 17 -19.29 -0.54 0.53
CA LYS A 17 -18.24 0.33 1.07
C LYS A 17 -18.52 0.73 2.52
N THR A 18 -19.75 1.13 2.85
CA THR A 18 -20.12 1.45 4.23
C THR A 18 -19.90 0.26 5.16
N SER A 19 -20.25 -0.94 4.73
CA SER A 19 -19.98 -2.15 5.51
C SER A 19 -18.48 -2.32 5.73
N MET A 20 -17.67 -2.21 4.68
CA MET A 20 -16.20 -2.30 4.79
C MET A 20 -15.63 -1.26 5.76
N ASP A 21 -16.11 -0.03 5.75
CA ASP A 21 -15.68 1.03 6.67
C ASP A 21 -15.99 0.68 8.13
N ILE A 22 -17.16 0.08 8.40
CA ILE A 22 -17.52 -0.41 9.75
C ILE A 22 -16.53 -1.49 10.22
N TRP A 23 -16.17 -2.43 9.35
CA TRP A 23 -15.19 -3.47 9.67
C TRP A 23 -13.80 -2.89 9.95
N ILE A 24 -13.32 -1.99 9.09
CA ILE A 24 -12.03 -1.32 9.25
C ILE A 24 -11.99 -0.56 10.59
N ASN A 25 -13.04 0.20 10.90
CA ASN A 25 -13.13 0.94 12.16
C ASN A 25 -13.17 0.01 13.37
N SER A 26 -13.88 -1.13 13.25
CA SER A 26 -13.94 -2.13 14.31
C SER A 26 -12.57 -2.74 14.61
N PHE A 27 -11.77 -3.07 13.59
CA PHE A 27 -10.40 -3.56 13.77
C PHE A 27 -9.49 -2.49 14.40
N LYS A 28 -9.58 -1.24 13.95
CA LYS A 28 -8.76 -0.14 14.48
C LYS A 28 -9.04 0.18 15.95
N ASN A 29 -10.28 -0.03 16.38
CA ASN A 29 -10.75 0.21 17.75
C ASN A 29 -10.67 -1.02 18.65
N ALA A 30 -10.22 -2.17 18.15
CA ALA A 30 -10.07 -3.38 18.96
C ALA A 30 -9.01 -3.16 20.06
N GLU A 31 -9.22 -3.82 21.20
CA GLU A 31 -8.26 -3.80 22.31
C GLU A 31 -6.90 -4.34 21.85
N ARG A 32 -5.85 -3.57 22.12
CA ARG A 32 -4.50 -3.87 21.66
C ARG A 32 -3.77 -4.67 22.72
N VAL A 33 -3.04 -5.70 22.28
CA VAL A 33 -2.14 -6.47 23.16
C VAL A 33 -0.94 -5.63 23.60
N ASP A 34 -0.51 -4.69 22.76
CA ASP A 34 0.59 -3.75 23.03
C ASP A 34 0.13 -2.35 22.62
N GLU A 35 0.02 -1.43 23.57
CA GLU A 35 -0.48 -0.07 23.33
C GLU A 35 0.38 0.70 22.31
N ASN A 36 1.66 0.34 22.18
CA ASN A 36 2.60 0.98 21.27
C ASN A 36 2.48 0.47 19.82
N LYS A 37 1.71 -0.58 19.58
CA LYS A 37 1.54 -1.19 18.25
C LYS A 37 0.12 -0.96 17.74
N PRO A 38 -0.10 0.02 16.85
CA PRO A 38 -1.40 0.22 16.24
C PRO A 38 -1.81 -1.00 15.39
N VAL A 39 -3.12 -1.27 15.37
CA VAL A 39 -3.72 -2.29 14.49
C VAL A 39 -3.80 -1.73 13.07
N TYR A 40 -3.28 -2.47 12.10
CA TYR A 40 -3.34 -2.13 10.68
C TYR A 40 -4.23 -3.09 9.92
N VAL A 41 -4.94 -2.58 8.91
CA VAL A 41 -5.64 -3.42 7.94
C VAL A 41 -4.75 -3.72 6.74
N PRO A 42 -4.94 -4.86 6.04
CA PRO A 42 -4.16 -5.18 4.84
C PRO A 42 -4.19 -4.03 3.82
N GLY A 43 -3.01 -3.60 3.36
CA GLY A 43 -2.85 -2.49 2.42
C GLY A 43 -2.63 -1.11 3.05
N GLU A 44 -2.86 -0.94 4.36
CA GLU A 44 -2.71 0.36 5.03
C GLU A 44 -1.25 0.80 5.16
N ILE A 45 -0.35 -0.14 5.50
CA ILE A 45 1.09 0.16 5.63
C ILE A 45 1.66 0.57 4.27
N GLU A 46 1.25 -0.11 3.20
CA GLU A 46 1.64 0.19 1.82
C GLU A 46 1.10 1.55 1.37
N PHE A 47 -0.16 1.85 1.69
CA PHE A 47 -0.77 3.17 1.43
C PHE A 47 0.02 4.29 2.12
N ASN A 48 0.30 4.14 3.41
CA ASN A 48 1.07 5.12 4.18
C ASN A 48 2.49 5.29 3.63
N THR A 49 3.16 4.17 3.32
CA THR A 49 4.51 4.19 2.73
C THR A 49 4.53 4.87 1.38
N LYS A 50 3.51 4.66 0.54
CA LYS A 50 3.35 5.36 -0.74
C LYS A 50 3.19 6.87 -0.52
N GLU A 51 2.29 7.28 0.37
CA GLU A 51 2.07 8.70 0.68
C GLU A 51 3.34 9.39 1.17
N THR A 52 4.13 8.73 2.02
CA THR A 52 5.43 9.25 2.45
C THR A 52 6.41 9.35 1.28
N ARG A 53 6.61 8.27 0.53
CA ARG A 53 7.61 8.21 -0.56
C ARG A 53 7.28 9.10 -1.75
N LEU A 54 6.01 9.43 -1.97
CA LEU A 54 5.61 10.45 -2.96
C LEU A 54 6.13 11.84 -2.58
N LYS A 55 6.25 12.13 -1.28
CA LYS A 55 6.69 13.44 -0.78
C LYS A 55 8.19 13.50 -0.53
N THR A 56 8.77 12.42 0.00
CA THR A 56 10.17 12.38 0.44
C THR A 56 11.10 11.65 -0.54
N GLY A 57 10.56 11.09 -1.63
CA GLY A 57 11.30 10.21 -2.54
C GLY A 57 11.37 8.76 -2.04
N ILE A 58 11.75 7.87 -2.95
CA ILE A 58 11.93 6.44 -2.68
C ILE A 58 13.37 6.20 -2.21
N PRO A 59 13.59 5.68 -0.99
CA PRO A 59 14.93 5.35 -0.55
C PRO A 59 15.44 4.13 -1.32
N LEU A 60 16.56 4.31 -2.03
CA LEU A 60 17.28 3.24 -2.71
C LEU A 60 18.57 2.95 -1.93
N ASN A 61 18.96 1.67 -1.89
CA ASN A 61 20.28 1.32 -1.36
C ASN A 61 21.37 1.56 -2.41
N ASP A 62 22.62 1.70 -1.95
CA ASP A 62 23.76 2.05 -2.80
C ASP A 62 23.99 1.05 -3.93
N LYS A 63 23.77 -0.24 -3.68
CA LYS A 63 23.95 -1.29 -4.67
C LYS A 63 22.94 -1.17 -5.82
N VAL A 64 21.68 -0.86 -5.51
CA VAL A 64 20.64 -0.62 -6.52
C VAL A 64 20.98 0.62 -7.34
N LEU A 65 21.47 1.69 -6.72
CA LEU A 65 21.90 2.89 -7.43
C LEU A 65 23.06 2.60 -8.38
N GLU A 66 24.04 1.82 -7.94
CA GLU A 66 25.17 1.39 -8.76
C GLU A 66 24.70 0.58 -9.99
N ASP A 67 23.80 -0.37 -9.79
CA ASP A 67 23.26 -1.23 -10.84
C ASP A 67 22.42 -0.42 -11.85
N LEU A 68 21.63 0.55 -11.38
CA LEU A 68 20.90 1.47 -12.26
C LEU A 68 21.86 2.32 -13.11
N HIS A 69 22.93 2.87 -12.53
CA HIS A 69 23.94 3.60 -13.29
C HIS A 69 24.68 2.72 -14.30
N LYS A 70 24.97 1.46 -13.97
CA LYS A 70 25.55 0.49 -14.92
C LYS A 70 24.62 0.24 -16.10
N LEU A 71 23.32 0.06 -15.84
CA LEU A 71 22.31 -0.11 -16.89
C LEU A 71 22.19 1.16 -17.76
N GLY A 72 22.15 2.34 -17.14
CA GLY A 72 22.14 3.61 -17.86
C GLY A 72 23.32 3.76 -18.82
N ARG A 73 24.54 3.44 -18.37
CA ARG A 73 25.74 3.42 -19.24
C ARG A 73 25.63 2.40 -20.36
N LYS A 74 25.17 1.18 -20.06
CA LYS A 74 25.05 0.08 -21.04
C LYS A 74 24.09 0.44 -22.18
N PHE A 75 23.00 1.12 -21.87
CA PHE A 75 21.97 1.50 -22.84
C PHE A 75 22.10 2.95 -23.33
N ALA A 76 23.15 3.66 -22.94
CA ALA A 76 23.36 5.09 -23.22
C ALA A 76 22.17 5.97 -22.79
N ILE A 77 21.54 5.64 -21.67
CA ILE A 77 20.45 6.41 -21.05
C ILE A 77 21.01 7.17 -19.85
N LYS A 78 20.81 8.49 -19.83
CA LYS A 78 21.18 9.34 -18.69
C LYS A 78 20.22 9.08 -17.53
N LEU A 79 20.78 8.75 -16.37
CA LEU A 79 20.07 8.77 -15.09
C LEU A 79 19.98 10.19 -14.53
#